data_AF-M5R901-F1
#
_entry.id   AF-M5R901-F1
#
_cell.length_a   1.000
_cell.length_b   1.000
_cell.length_c   1.000
_cell.angle_alpha   90.00
_cell.angle_beta   90.00
_cell.angle_gamma   90.00
#
_symmetry.space_group_name_H-M   'P 1'
#
loop_
_entity.id
_entity.type
_entity.pdbx_description
1 polymer ?
#
loop_
_entity_poly.entity_id
_entity_poly.type
_entity_poly.pdbx_seq_one_letter_code
_entity_poly.pdbx_strand_id
1 'polypeptide(L)'
;MLPRGEFVDFKPPAQSLPRIPYKGGGDERQKWEFVQSVKGDYEPGTMANFDYAGRLTETILVGNLALRAGEGKRIEWDAKTMRSTNVPEVNQFVQREYRKGWEIPKIAATASR
;
A
#
# COMPACT_ATOMS: atom_id res chain seq x y z
N MET A 1 -27.29 -0.39 6.09
CA MET A 1 -27.21 -1.87 6.03
C MET A 1 -27.46 -2.28 4.60
N LEU A 2 -26.71 -3.25 4.06
CA LEU A 2 -26.93 -3.76 2.70
C LEU A 2 -28.32 -4.43 2.58
N PRO A 3 -28.96 -4.44 1.40
CA PRO A 3 -30.29 -5.04 1.19
C PRO A 3 -30.25 -6.55 1.44
N ARG A 4 -30.66 -7.03 2.63
CA ARG A 4 -30.50 -8.45 3.02
C ARG A 4 -31.15 -9.46 2.05
N GLY A 5 -32.23 -9.07 1.38
CA GLY A 5 -32.94 -9.92 0.41
C GLY A 5 -32.16 -10.22 -0.87
N GLU A 6 -31.18 -9.40 -1.22
CA GLU A 6 -30.37 -9.57 -2.43
C GLU A 6 -29.10 -10.42 -2.21
N PHE A 7 -28.77 -10.71 -0.94
CA PHE A 7 -27.55 -11.43 -0.55
C PHE A 7 -27.82 -12.83 0.01
N VAL A 8 -29.05 -13.35 -0.13
CA VAL A 8 -29.45 -14.68 0.37
C VAL A 8 -28.60 -15.82 -0.20
N ASP A 9 -28.16 -15.68 -1.46
CA ASP A 9 -27.33 -16.68 -2.15
C ASP A 9 -25.85 -16.27 -2.24
N PHE A 10 -25.42 -15.25 -1.47
CA PHE A 10 -24.04 -14.79 -1.51
C PHE A 10 -23.10 -15.88 -1.00
N LYS A 11 -22.27 -16.39 -1.91
CA LYS A 11 -21.17 -17.29 -1.59
C LYS A 11 -19.89 -16.45 -1.52
N PRO A 12 -19.24 -16.32 -0.34
CA PRO A 12 -17.97 -15.64 -0.26
C PRO A 12 -16.94 -16.38 -1.13
N PRO A 13 -16.00 -15.64 -1.76
CA PRO A 13 -14.94 -16.27 -2.53
C PRO A 13 -14.12 -17.22 -1.64
N ALA A 14 -13.59 -18.28 -2.25
CA ALA A 14 -12.67 -19.17 -1.56
C ALA A 14 -11.48 -18.37 -1.01
N GLN A 15 -11.04 -18.73 0.19
CA GLN A 15 -9.93 -18.05 0.84
C GLN A 15 -8.64 -18.26 0.04
N SER A 16 -8.06 -17.17 -0.45
CA SER A 16 -6.81 -17.18 -1.22
C SER A 16 -5.57 -16.90 -0.38
N LEU A 17 -5.72 -16.19 0.76
CA LEU A 17 -4.61 -15.79 1.64
C LEU A 17 -4.75 -16.43 3.01
N PRO A 18 -3.64 -16.77 3.69
CA PRO A 18 -3.68 -17.23 5.07
C PRO A 18 -4.36 -16.19 5.97
N ARG A 19 -4.94 -16.67 7.07
CA ARG A 19 -5.54 -15.83 8.11
C ARG A 19 -4.72 -15.96 9.37
N ILE A 20 -4.69 -14.89 10.16
CA ILE A 20 -4.08 -14.89 11.49
C ILE A 20 -4.71 -16.05 12.30
N PRO A 21 -3.89 -16.97 12.86
CA PRO A 21 -4.39 -18.20 13.50
C PRO A 21 -5.11 -17.93 14.82
N TYR A 22 -4.93 -16.73 15.40
CA TYR A 22 -5.60 -16.32 16.63
C TYR A 22 -7.13 -16.30 16.47
N LYS A 23 -7.82 -16.97 17.38
CA LYS A 23 -9.29 -16.99 17.42
C LYS A 23 -9.78 -15.77 18.19
N GLY A 24 -10.10 -14.70 17.46
CA GLY A 24 -10.70 -13.49 18.00
C GLY A 24 -11.42 -12.67 16.93
N GLY A 25 -11.87 -11.48 17.28
CA GLY A 25 -12.33 -10.45 16.35
C GLY A 25 -11.20 -9.93 15.45
N GLY A 26 -11.54 -9.10 14.46
CA GLY A 26 -10.54 -8.54 13.53
C GLY A 26 -9.44 -7.74 14.24
N ASP A 27 -9.83 -6.86 15.16
CA ASP A 27 -8.92 -6.02 15.94
C ASP A 27 -8.01 -6.85 16.87
N GLU A 28 -8.57 -7.85 17.57
CA GLU A 28 -7.80 -8.74 18.45
C GLU A 28 -6.76 -9.54 17.67
N ARG A 29 -7.11 -10.04 16.49
CA ARG A 29 -6.17 -10.75 15.60
C ARG A 29 -5.01 -9.85 15.18
N GLN A 30 -5.29 -8.61 14.77
CA GLN A 30 -4.25 -7.67 14.35
C GLN A 30 -3.29 -7.32 15.50
N LYS A 31 -3.82 -7.08 16.69
CA LYS A 31 -3.00 -6.82 17.89
C LYS A 31 -2.15 -8.02 18.28
N TRP A 32 -2.74 -9.22 18.23
CA TRP A 32 -2.02 -10.45 18.49
C TRP A 32 -0.88 -10.64 17.49
N GLU A 33 -1.15 -10.53 16.18
CA GLU A 33 -0.14 -10.63 15.12
C GLU A 33 1.02 -9.67 15.38
N PHE A 34 0.71 -8.39 15.61
CA PHE A 34 1.72 -7.38 15.87
C PHE A 34 2.64 -7.76 17.04
N VAL A 35 2.07 -8.16 18.19
CA VAL A 35 2.85 -8.53 19.38
C VAL A 35 3.69 -9.78 19.13
N GLN A 36 3.15 -10.80 18.48
CA GLN A 36 3.91 -12.05 18.23
C GLN A 36 5.03 -11.83 17.20
N SER A 37 4.77 -11.06 16.14
CA SER A 37 5.80 -10.71 15.15
C SER A 37 6.93 -9.89 15.77
N VAL A 38 6.62 -8.93 16.67
CA VAL A 38 7.64 -8.16 17.40
C VAL A 38 8.50 -9.06 18.30
N LYS A 39 7.91 -10.12 18.88
CA LYS A 39 8.64 -11.11 19.68
C LYS A 39 9.45 -12.11 18.86
N GLY A 40 9.20 -12.21 17.55
CA GLY A 40 9.78 -13.25 16.70
C GLY A 40 9.08 -14.62 16.80
N ASP A 41 7.90 -14.67 17.42
CA ASP A 41 7.15 -15.90 17.69
C ASP A 41 6.14 -16.24 16.57
N TYR A 42 6.01 -15.39 15.56
CA TYR A 42 5.05 -15.58 14.46
C TYR A 42 5.70 -15.29 13.10
N GLU A 43 5.94 -16.38 12.36
CA GLU A 43 6.17 -16.39 10.92
C GLU A 43 4.81 -16.56 10.22
N PRO A 44 4.47 -15.76 9.19
CA PRO A 44 5.34 -15.01 8.27
C PRO A 44 5.62 -13.54 8.65
N GLY A 45 5.37 -13.14 9.89
CA GLY A 45 5.45 -11.74 10.31
C GLY A 45 4.14 -10.96 10.08
N THR A 46 4.23 -9.63 10.12
CA THR A 46 3.05 -8.78 9.94
C THR A 46 2.52 -8.85 8.51
N MET A 47 1.20 -9.00 8.37
CA MET A 47 0.58 -9.08 7.05
C MET A 47 0.59 -7.72 6.31
N ALA A 48 0.82 -6.63 7.04
CA ALA A 48 1.01 -5.28 6.52
C ALA A 48 2.49 -4.82 6.57
N ASN A 49 3.43 -5.71 6.25
CA ASN A 49 4.85 -5.40 6.12
C ASN A 49 5.13 -4.35 5.02
N PHE A 50 6.35 -3.80 4.98
CA PHE A 50 6.73 -2.73 4.06
C PHE A 50 6.67 -3.14 2.58
N ASP A 51 6.93 -4.41 2.24
CA ASP A 51 6.87 -4.88 0.85
C ASP A 51 5.44 -4.85 0.30
N TYR A 52 4.46 -5.18 1.15
CA TYR A 52 3.05 -5.09 0.81
C TYR A 52 2.51 -3.65 0.96
N ALA A 53 2.66 -3.06 2.14
CA ALA A 53 2.09 -1.76 2.49
C ALA A 53 2.69 -0.63 1.65
N GLY A 54 3.97 -0.70 1.29
CA GLY A 54 4.63 0.25 0.41
C GLY A 54 3.99 0.30 -0.98
N ARG A 55 3.84 -0.87 -1.63
CA ARG A 55 3.22 -0.98 -2.96
C ARG A 55 1.74 -0.60 -2.97
N LEU A 56 1.02 -0.95 -1.90
CA LEU A 56 -0.37 -0.55 -1.74
C LEU A 56 -0.47 0.98 -1.62
N THR A 57 0.36 1.59 -0.78
CA THR A 57 0.39 3.05 -0.59
C THR A 57 0.74 3.75 -1.90
N GLU A 58 1.75 3.27 -2.62
CA GLU A 58 2.12 3.77 -3.95
C GLU A 58 0.91 3.77 -4.89
N THR A 59 0.19 2.65 -4.99
CA THR A 59 -0.99 2.51 -5.86
C THR A 59 -2.05 3.57 -5.55
N ILE A 60 -2.34 3.81 -4.27
CA ILE A 60 -3.30 4.84 -3.84
C ILE A 60 -2.79 6.24 -4.18
N LEU A 61 -1.50 6.51 -3.97
CA LEU A 61 -0.89 7.81 -4.29
C LEU A 61 -0.87 8.09 -5.80
N VAL A 62 -0.63 7.08 -6.63
CA VAL A 62 -0.74 7.19 -8.10
C VAL A 62 -2.17 7.55 -8.52
N GLY A 63 -3.19 7.05 -7.80
CA GLY A 63 -4.58 7.51 -7.98
C GLY A 63 -4.73 9.03 -7.79
N ASN A 64 -4.06 9.60 -6.79
CA ASN A 64 -4.04 11.05 -6.60
C ASN A 64 -3.27 11.81 -7.70
N LEU A 65 -2.27 11.18 -8.34
CA LEU A 65 -1.60 11.76 -9.51
C LEU A 65 -2.52 11.76 -10.72
N ALA A 66 -3.31 10.70 -10.93
CA ALA A 66 -4.29 10.63 -12.01
C ALA A 66 -5.33 11.76 -11.89
N LEU A 67 -5.81 12.05 -10.67
CA LEU A 67 -6.70 13.19 -10.42
C LEU A 67 -6.04 14.54 -10.78
N ARG A 68 -4.73 14.68 -10.52
CA ARG A 68 -3.97 15.90 -10.85
C ARG A 68 -3.63 16.03 -12.34
N ALA A 69 -3.59 14.93 -13.09
CA ALA A 69 -3.36 14.96 -14.54
C ALA A 69 -4.50 15.68 -15.27
N GLY A 70 -5.71 15.64 -14.70
CA GLY A 70 -6.93 16.20 -15.28
C GLY A 70 -7.79 15.12 -15.96
N GLU A 71 -9.06 15.47 -16.19
CA GLU A 71 -10.04 14.56 -16.78
C GLU A 71 -9.61 14.08 -18.18
N GLY A 72 -9.85 12.81 -18.47
CA GLY A 72 -9.51 12.19 -19.77
C GLY A 72 -8.02 11.91 -19.99
N LYS A 73 -7.12 12.34 -19.09
CA LYS A 73 -5.69 12.03 -19.20
C LYS A 73 -5.34 10.73 -18.47
N ARG A 74 -4.90 9.74 -19.24
CA ARG A 74 -4.32 8.51 -18.73
C ARG A 74 -2.84 8.72 -18.41
N ILE A 75 -2.41 8.37 -17.19
CA ILE A 75 -1.00 8.33 -16.81
C ILE A 75 -0.44 6.91 -16.97
N GLU A 76 0.80 6.80 -17.43
CA GLU A 76 1.59 5.58 -17.49
C GLU A 76 2.69 5.67 -16.43
N TRP A 77 2.61 4.83 -15.40
CA TRP A 77 3.46 4.92 -14.20
C TRP A 77 4.58 3.89 -14.22
N ASP A 78 5.83 4.38 -14.11
CA ASP A 78 7.00 3.55 -13.88
C ASP A 78 7.36 3.53 -12.39
N ALA A 79 6.99 2.45 -11.71
CA ALA A 79 7.27 2.23 -10.29
C ALA A 79 8.77 2.15 -9.96
N LYS A 80 9.63 1.78 -10.92
CA LYS A 80 11.08 1.70 -10.66
C LYS A 80 11.72 3.06 -10.57
N THR A 81 11.30 3.99 -11.44
CA THR A 81 11.82 5.36 -11.46
C THR A 81 10.93 6.35 -10.72
N MET A 82 9.76 5.90 -10.23
CA MET A 82 8.73 6.68 -9.54
C MET A 82 8.28 7.88 -10.37
N ARG A 83 7.95 7.65 -11.65
CA ARG A 83 7.60 8.71 -12.60
C ARG A 83 6.48 8.30 -13.54
N SER A 84 5.67 9.28 -13.93
CA SER A 84 4.84 9.23 -15.11
C SER A 84 5.71 9.44 -16.35
N THR A 85 5.65 8.50 -17.30
CA THR A 85 6.46 8.52 -18.53
C THR A 85 5.82 9.34 -19.64
N ASN A 86 4.50 9.52 -19.61
CA ASN A 86 3.71 10.19 -20.66
C ASN A 86 3.08 11.53 -20.22
N VAL A 87 3.01 11.81 -18.91
CA VAL A 87 2.45 13.05 -18.35
C VAL A 87 3.46 13.65 -17.37
N PRO A 88 4.56 14.29 -17.85
CA PRO A 88 5.65 14.73 -17.00
C PRO A 88 5.26 15.81 -16.00
N GLU A 89 4.20 16.57 -16.25
CA GLU A 89 3.73 17.63 -15.36
C GLU A 89 3.30 17.11 -13.99
N VAL A 90 2.84 15.85 -13.87
CA VAL A 90 2.45 15.28 -12.57
C VAL A 90 3.64 14.88 -11.70
N ASN A 91 4.83 14.75 -12.29
CA ASN A 91 6.03 14.31 -11.55
C ASN A 91 6.48 15.33 -10.51
N GLN A 92 6.06 16.60 -10.63
CA GLN A 92 6.32 17.64 -9.63
C GLN A 92 5.68 17.33 -8.26
N PHE A 93 4.65 16.47 -8.22
CA PHE A 93 3.93 16.12 -6.99
C PHE A 93 4.49 14.87 -6.30
N VAL A 94 5.44 14.16 -6.93
CA VAL A 94 6.00 12.91 -6.40
C VAL A 94 6.98 13.18 -5.27
N GLN A 95 7.75 14.27 -5.37
CA GLN A 95 8.70 14.68 -4.36
C GLN A 95 8.36 16.07 -3.85
N ARG A 96 8.77 16.33 -2.60
CA ARG A 96 8.63 17.64 -1.98
C ARG A 96 10.01 18.26 -1.82
N GLU A 97 10.11 19.55 -2.10
CA GLU A 97 11.26 20.32 -1.69
C GLU A 97 11.26 20.48 -0.16
N TYR A 98 12.31 19.95 0.48
CA TYR A 98 12.48 20.08 1.92
C TYR A 98 12.90 21.51 2.28
N ARG A 99 12.49 21.96 3.48
CA ARG A 99 12.92 23.24 4.02
C ARG A 99 14.44 23.20 4.27
N LYS A 100 15.10 24.35 4.13
CA LYS A 100 16.51 24.52 4.51
C LYS A 100 16.80 23.94 5.91
N GLY A 101 17.80 23.07 6.02
CA GLY A 101 18.19 22.36 7.25
C GLY A 101 17.43 21.06 7.53
N TRP A 102 16.47 20.69 6.67
CA TRP A 102 15.71 19.43 6.73
C TRP A 102 15.90 18.59 5.46
N GLU A 103 16.97 18.84 4.72
CA GLU A 103 17.30 18.08 3.51
C GLU A 103 17.60 16.63 3.88
N ILE A 104 16.96 15.70 3.17
CA ILE A 104 17.30 14.28 3.32
C ILE A 104 18.61 14.04 2.56
N PRO A 105 19.64 13.43 3.19
CA PRO A 105 20.85 13.03 2.48
C PRO A 105 20.48 12.15 1.30
N LYS A 106 21.02 12.45 0.12
CA LYS A 106 20.87 11.55 -1.03
C LYS A 106 21.64 10.27 -0.71
N ILE A 107 20.92 9.25 -0.24
CA ILE A 107 21.49 7.91 -0.09
C ILE A 107 21.68 7.40 -1.52
N ALA A 108 22.93 7.16 -1.91
CA ALA A 108 23.21 6.50 -3.18
C ALA A 108 22.44 5.17 -3.16
N ALA A 109 21.58 4.94 -4.16
CA ALA A 109 20.79 3.73 -4.29
C ALA A 109 21.76 2.54 -4.29
N THR A 110 21.91 1.91 -3.13
CA THR A 110 22.64 0.66 -3.04
C THR A 110 21.65 -0.36 -3.54
N ALA A 111 21.85 -0.83 -4.75
CA ALA A 111 21.05 -1.91 -5.33
C ALA A 111 21.15 -3.12 -4.40
N SER A 112 20.12 -3.35 -3.59
CA SER A 112 19.89 -4.62 -2.94
C SER A 112 18.51 -5.10 -3.33
N ARG A 113 18.53 -6.37 -3.76
CA ARG A 113 17.45 -7.15 -4.36
C ARG A 113 16.27 -7.37 -3.43
#